data_AF-A0A496WRD4-F1
#
_entry.id   AF-A0A496WRD4-F1
#
_cell.length_a   1.000
_cell.length_b   1.000
_cell.length_c   1.000
_cell.angle_alpha   90.00
_cell.angle_beta   90.00
_cell.angle_gamma   90.00
#
_symmetry.space_group_name_H-M   'P 1'
#
loop_
_entity.id
_entity.type
_entity.pdbx_description
1 polymer ?
#
loop_
_entity_poly.entity_id
_entity_poly.type
_entity_poly.pdbx_seq_one_letter_code
_entity_poly.pdbx_strand_id
1 'polypeptide(L)'
;LYPDRRNAALAPAYDFISTVHYIPDTEAALKFSRTRRFDEFSEDELKHLTARARLPEKLVLDTAHETVALFHQFWQSEKANLPLSADIIRSIENHVKTIPLR
;
A
#
# COMPACT_ATOMS: atom_id res chain seq x y z
N LEU A 1 14.19 15.52 -4.66
CA LEU A 1 14.78 16.70 -4.01
C LEU A 1 16.27 16.73 -4.30
N TYR A 2 16.92 17.89 -4.33
CA TYR A 2 18.37 18.00 -4.50
C TYR A 2 18.97 18.74 -3.30
N PRO A 3 19.22 18.05 -2.17
CA PRO A 3 19.72 18.68 -0.94
C PRO A 3 21.04 19.43 -1.16
N ASP A 4 21.91 18.89 -2.02
CA ASP A 4 23.20 19.45 -2.40
C ASP A 4 23.20 20.12 -3.79
N ARG A 5 22.00 20.31 -4.37
CA ARG A 5 21.77 20.87 -5.72
C ARG A 5 22.32 20.02 -6.88
N ARG A 6 22.80 18.80 -6.65
CA ARG A 6 23.42 17.93 -7.68
C ARG A 6 22.91 16.51 -7.66
N ASN A 7 22.85 15.90 -6.48
CA ASN A 7 22.42 14.53 -6.30
C ASN A 7 20.94 14.48 -5.93
N ALA A 8 20.19 13.68 -6.67
CA ALA A 8 18.78 13.47 -6.40
C ALA A 8 18.60 12.59 -5.17
N ALA A 9 17.72 13.02 -4.28
CA ALA A 9 17.17 12.22 -3.18
C ALA A 9 15.66 12.04 -3.40
N LEU A 10 15.12 10.93 -2.88
CA LEU A 10 13.68 10.69 -2.85
C LEU A 10 13.00 11.82 -2.06
N ALA A 11 11.98 12.41 -2.69
CA ALA A 11 11.10 13.32 -1.97
C ALA A 11 10.18 12.50 -1.05
N PRO A 12 9.63 13.10 0.03
CA PRO A 12 8.51 12.51 0.73
C PRO A 12 7.40 12.14 -0.26
N ALA A 13 6.76 11.01 -0.04
CA ALA A 13 5.59 10.63 -0.83
C ALA A 13 4.41 11.57 -0.50
N TYR A 14 3.63 11.90 -1.52
CA TYR A 14 2.50 12.82 -1.44
C TYR A 14 1.35 12.27 -2.28
N ASP A 15 0.18 12.89 -2.14
CA ASP A 15 -1.04 12.50 -2.86
C ASP A 15 -1.55 11.09 -2.55
N PHE A 16 -1.50 10.72 -1.27
CA PHE A 16 -2.10 9.47 -0.79
C PHE A 16 -3.62 9.59 -0.71
N ILE A 17 -4.30 9.04 -1.71
CA ILE A 17 -5.78 9.04 -1.78
C ILE A 17 -6.25 7.63 -2.09
N SER A 18 -7.23 7.14 -1.33
CA SER A 18 -7.93 5.90 -1.69
C SER A 18 -8.96 6.20 -2.79
N THR A 19 -8.73 5.67 -3.99
CA THR A 19 -9.62 5.86 -5.15
C THR A 19 -10.74 4.82 -5.23
N VAL A 20 -10.68 3.77 -4.41
CA VAL A 20 -11.59 2.61 -4.39
C VAL A 20 -13.08 2.99 -4.31
N HIS A 21 -13.40 4.07 -3.61
CA HIS A 21 -14.81 4.51 -3.51
C HIS A 21 -15.31 5.15 -4.81
N TYR A 22 -14.43 5.78 -5.58
CA TYR A 22 -14.79 6.60 -6.74
C TYR A 22 -14.61 5.88 -8.07
N ILE A 23 -13.62 4.99 -8.13
CA ILE A 23 -13.23 4.26 -9.33
C ILE A 23 -13.47 2.78 -9.05
N PRO A 24 -14.35 2.10 -9.82
CA PRO A 24 -14.57 0.66 -9.70
C PRO A 24 -13.41 -0.12 -10.34
N ASP A 25 -12.18 0.19 -9.94
CA ASP A 25 -10.95 -0.47 -10.36
C ASP A 25 -10.33 -1.17 -9.14
N THR A 26 -9.82 -2.36 -9.39
CA THR A 26 -9.19 -3.23 -8.38
C THR A 26 -7.70 -3.42 -8.65
N GLU A 27 -7.15 -2.60 -9.55
CA GLU A 27 -5.74 -2.60 -9.90
C GLU A 27 -4.99 -1.36 -9.36
N ALA A 28 -3.72 -1.57 -9.01
CA ALA A 28 -2.78 -0.50 -8.75
C ALA A 28 -2.37 0.19 -10.06
N ALA A 29 -1.93 1.45 -9.96
CA ALA A 29 -1.43 2.22 -11.11
C ALA A 29 -0.16 1.60 -11.72
N LEU A 30 0.70 1.00 -10.88
CA LEU A 30 1.92 0.31 -11.28
C LEU A 30 1.83 -1.17 -10.94
N LYS A 31 2.48 -1.98 -11.77
CA LYS A 31 2.62 -3.42 -11.56
C LYS A 31 3.53 -3.70 -10.36
N PHE A 32 3.08 -4.53 -9.43
CA PHE A 32 3.90 -4.97 -8.30
C PHE A 32 5.07 -5.80 -8.81
N SER A 33 4.77 -6.92 -9.48
CA SER A 33 5.78 -7.72 -10.17
C SER A 33 5.19 -8.43 -11.39
N ARG A 34 4.26 -9.35 -11.15
CA ARG A 34 3.52 -10.17 -12.11
C ARG A 34 2.08 -9.69 -12.26
N THR A 35 1.53 -9.03 -11.25
CA THR A 35 0.15 -8.51 -11.24
C THR A 35 0.08 -7.03 -10.87
N ARG A 36 -1.07 -6.41 -11.18
CA ARG A 36 -1.49 -5.10 -10.67
C ARG A 36 -2.64 -5.22 -9.67
N ARG A 37 -3.26 -6.40 -9.56
CA ARG A 37 -4.49 -6.59 -8.80
C ARG A 37 -4.21 -6.62 -7.30
N PHE A 38 -5.04 -5.92 -6.54
CA PHE A 38 -4.92 -5.88 -5.08
C PHE A 38 -5.23 -7.23 -4.41
N ASP A 39 -6.12 -8.03 -4.98
CA ASP A 39 -6.47 -9.36 -4.46
C ASP A 39 -5.41 -10.44 -4.74
N GLU A 40 -4.39 -10.11 -5.55
CA GLU A 40 -3.21 -10.95 -5.78
C GLU A 40 -1.96 -10.38 -5.09
N PHE A 41 -2.09 -9.26 -4.37
CA PHE A 41 -0.97 -8.63 -3.65
C PHE A 41 -0.65 -9.39 -2.35
N SER A 42 0.18 -10.42 -2.49
CA SER A 42 0.52 -11.41 -1.47
C SER A 42 2.00 -11.38 -1.09
N GLU A 43 2.36 -12.11 -0.03
CA GLU A 43 3.76 -12.31 0.38
C GLU A 43 4.60 -12.93 -0.75
N ASP A 44 4.06 -13.92 -1.47
CA ASP A 44 4.72 -14.55 -2.63
C ASP A 44 5.00 -13.54 -3.75
N GLU A 45 4.06 -12.62 -3.98
CA GLU A 45 4.23 -11.55 -4.96
C GLU A 45 5.31 -10.56 -4.51
N LEU A 46 5.39 -10.23 -3.22
CA LEU A 46 6.46 -9.42 -2.64
C LEU A 46 7.83 -10.11 -2.69
N LYS A 47 7.91 -11.42 -2.42
CA LYS A 47 9.14 -12.22 -2.58
C LYS A 47 9.63 -12.18 -4.02
N HIS A 48 8.72 -12.36 -4.98
CA HIS A 48 9.05 -12.28 -6.39
C HIS A 48 9.57 -10.89 -6.80
N LEU A 49 8.92 -9.81 -6.35
CA LEU A 49 9.40 -8.44 -6.54
C LEU A 49 10.80 -8.24 -5.93
N THR A 50 10.99 -8.70 -4.70
CA THR A 50 12.24 -8.56 -3.96
C THR A 50 13.41 -9.24 -4.68
N ALA A 51 13.21 -10.47 -5.15
CA ALA A 51 14.22 -11.21 -5.91
C ALA A 51 14.59 -10.49 -7.21
N ARG A 52 13.59 -9.95 -7.94
CA ARG A 52 13.81 -9.17 -9.16
C ARG A 52 14.58 -7.88 -8.91
N ALA A 53 14.30 -7.21 -7.80
CA ALA A 53 14.95 -5.97 -7.39
C ALA A 53 16.32 -6.18 -6.71
N ARG A 54 16.71 -7.43 -6.43
CA ARG A 54 17.94 -7.80 -5.70
C ARG A 54 18.02 -7.15 -4.32
N LEU A 55 16.88 -7.05 -3.63
CA LEU A 55 16.79 -6.50 -2.28
C LEU A 55 16.86 -7.64 -1.23
N PRO A 56 17.23 -7.33 0.03
CA PRO A 56 17.17 -8.31 1.11
C PRO A 56 15.72 -8.70 1.44
N GLU A 57 15.34 -9.95 1.19
CA GLU A 57 13.96 -10.44 1.36
C GLU A 57 13.41 -10.17 2.75
N LYS A 58 14.17 -10.54 3.80
CA LYS A 58 13.75 -10.34 5.18
C LYS A 58 13.39 -8.87 5.48
N LEU A 59 14.20 -7.94 5.00
CA LEU A 59 13.94 -6.50 5.23
C LEU A 59 12.64 -6.06 4.56
N VAL A 60 12.38 -6.50 3.32
CA VAL A 60 11.17 -6.14 2.59
C VAL A 60 9.93 -6.74 3.25
N LEU A 61 9.97 -8.03 3.62
CA LEU A 61 8.84 -8.71 4.23
C LEU A 61 8.55 -8.17 5.65
N ASP A 62 9.57 -7.96 6.47
CA ASP A 62 9.40 -7.37 7.81
C ASP A 62 8.77 -5.97 7.71
N THR A 63 9.23 -5.13 6.77
CA THR A 63 8.67 -3.79 6.52
C THR A 63 7.21 -3.87 6.05
N ALA A 64 6.89 -4.82 5.18
CA ALA A 64 5.53 -5.00 4.66
C ALA A 64 4.56 -5.41 5.78
N HIS A 65 4.94 -6.39 6.61
CA HIS A 65 4.14 -6.83 7.75
C HIS A 65 3.95 -5.71 8.78
N GLU A 66 5.02 -4.98 9.11
CA GLU A 66 4.92 -3.83 10.01
C GLU A 66 3.96 -2.76 9.45
N THR A 67 4.07 -2.44 8.16
CA THR A 67 3.21 -1.45 7.50
C THR A 67 1.74 -1.87 7.55
N VAL A 68 1.44 -3.14 7.26
CA VAL A 68 0.07 -3.67 7.31
C VAL A 68 -0.47 -3.65 8.74
N ALA A 69 0.33 -4.09 9.72
CA ALA A 69 -0.05 -4.06 11.13
C ALA A 69 -0.36 -2.63 11.61
N LEU A 70 0.52 -1.67 11.31
CA LEU A 70 0.34 -0.26 11.67
C LEU A 70 -0.88 0.33 10.97
N PHE A 71 -1.10 0.03 9.68
CA PHE A 71 -2.30 0.47 8.97
C PHE A 71 -3.55 -0.02 9.69
N HIS A 72 -3.64 -1.31 10.01
CA HIS A 72 -4.80 -1.85 10.71
C HIS A 72 -4.99 -1.22 12.09
N GLN A 73 -3.92 -1.03 12.85
CA GLN A 73 -3.97 -0.38 14.16
C GLN A 73 -4.54 1.05 14.05
N PHE A 74 -3.93 1.90 13.23
CA PHE A 74 -4.33 3.30 13.11
C PHE A 74 -5.67 3.46 12.39
N TRP A 75 -5.98 2.64 11.41
CA TRP A 75 -7.29 2.67 10.75
C TRP A 75 -8.42 2.37 11.73
N GLN A 76 -8.26 1.36 12.61
CA GLN A 76 -9.29 1.05 13.60
C GLN A 76 -9.43 2.15 14.66
N SER A 77 -8.35 2.83 15.06
CA SER A 77 -8.44 3.92 16.03
C SER A 77 -8.98 5.22 15.44
N GLU A 78 -8.64 5.52 14.18
CA GLU A 78 -8.89 6.86 13.59
C GLU A 78 -10.05 6.92 12.59
N LYS A 79 -10.51 5.82 11.98
CA LYS A 79 -11.52 5.90 10.90
C LYS A 79 -12.79 6.67 11.27
N ALA A 80 -13.16 6.69 12.55
CA ALA A 80 -14.31 7.43 13.06
C ALA A 80 -14.03 8.92 13.35
N ASN A 81 -12.75 9.30 13.50
CA ASN A 81 -12.30 10.68 13.72
C ASN A 81 -12.01 11.42 12.41
N LEU A 82 -11.91 10.69 11.29
CA LEU A 82 -11.67 11.27 9.98
C LEU A 82 -12.95 11.93 9.42
N PRO A 83 -12.84 13.03 8.67
CA PRO A 83 -13.97 13.68 8.00
C PRO A 83 -14.40 12.89 6.75
N LEU A 84 -14.70 11.60 6.91
CA LEU A 84 -15.11 10.68 5.85
C LEU A 84 -16.55 10.23 6.07
N SER A 85 -17.29 10.04 4.97
CA SER A 85 -18.64 9.47 5.05
C SER A 85 -18.59 7.98 5.41
N ALA A 86 -19.66 7.47 6.01
CA ALA A 86 -19.77 6.05 6.35
C ALA A 86 -19.64 5.14 5.11
N ASP A 87 -20.10 5.59 3.95
CA ASP A 87 -20.00 4.82 2.70
C ASP A 87 -18.55 4.74 2.19
N ILE A 88 -17.77 5.81 2.31
CA ILE A 88 -16.33 5.79 1.97
C ILE A 88 -15.59 4.81 2.89
N ILE A 89 -15.84 4.90 4.20
CA ILE A 89 -15.23 3.99 5.18
C ILE A 89 -15.57 2.54 4.83
N ARG A 90 -16.84 2.24 4.53
CA ARG A 90 -17.29 0.90 4.14
C ARG A 90 -16.61 0.41 2.86
N SER A 91 -16.47 1.27 1.84
CA SER A 91 -15.75 0.92 0.60
C SER A 91 -14.30 0.53 0.87
N ILE A 92 -13.60 1.31 1.71
CA ILE A 92 -12.22 1.02 2.11
C ILE A 92 -12.15 -0.30 2.88
N GLU A 93 -13.01 -0.51 3.88
CA GLU A 93 -13.02 -1.76 4.66
C GLU A 93 -13.31 -3.00 3.81
N ASN A 94 -14.18 -2.88 2.82
CA ASN A 94 -14.47 -3.99 1.91
C ASN A 94 -13.28 -4.30 1.01
N HIS A 95 -12.57 -3.28 0.53
CA HIS A 95 -11.37 -3.46 -0.28
C HIS A 95 -10.21 -4.05 0.54
N VAL A 96 -10.00 -3.59 1.77
CA VAL A 96 -8.96 -4.14 2.66
C VAL A 96 -9.13 -5.65 2.87
N LYS A 97 -10.37 -6.15 2.93
CA LYS A 97 -10.66 -7.60 3.06
C LYS A 97 -10.24 -8.44 1.85
N THR A 98 -10.06 -7.85 0.68
CA THR A 98 -9.67 -8.58 -0.53
C THR A 98 -8.16 -8.77 -0.62
N ILE A 99 -7.37 -7.99 0.13
CA ILE A 99 -5.91 -8.02 0.06
C ILE A 99 -5.40 -9.22 0.89
N PRO A 100 -4.63 -10.15 0.30
CA PRO A 100 -4.18 -11.35 1.00
C PRO A 100 -2.96 -11.15 1.92
N LEU A 101 -2.22 -10.04 1.76
CA LEU A 101 -1.11 -9.66 2.64
C LEU A 101 -1.62 -9.31 4.06
N ARG A 102 -0.93 -9.80 5.10
CA ARG A 102 -1.32 -9.64 6.50
C ARG A 102 -0.17 -9.21 7.40
#